data_AF-T0QYU9-F1
#
_entry.id   AF-T0QYU9-F1
#
_cell.length_a   1.000
_cell.length_b   1.000
_cell.length_c   1.000
_cell.angle_alpha   90.00
_cell.angle_beta   90.00
_cell.angle_gamma   90.00
#
_symmetry.space_group_name_H-M   'P 1'
#
loop_
_entity.id
_entity.type
_entity.pdbx_description
1 polymer ?
#
loop_
_entity_poly.entity_id
_entity_poly.type
_entity_poly.pdbx_seq_one_letter_code
_entity_poly.pdbx_strand_id
1 'polypeptide(L)'
;MNWMTITEYSTLKNISVSTIRRYIRHKKVESKFVDGKYFIQCDEVTEQKTTLNEHFYKNEIAMLKLRLKLLEEENNEYKMLVKLYEREKISEELPQLPM
;
A
#
# COMPACT_ATOMS: atom_id res chain seq x y z
N MET A 1 4.31 16.11 17.31
CA MET A 1 5.64 15.79 17.88
C MET A 1 5.87 14.31 17.76
N ASN A 2 6.82 13.89 16.91
CA ASN A 2 7.08 12.47 16.66
C ASN A 2 8.39 12.05 17.33
N TRP A 3 8.38 10.94 18.07
CA TRP A 3 9.57 10.35 18.66
C TRP A 3 10.08 9.25 17.75
N MET A 4 11.32 9.38 17.29
CA MET A 4 11.93 8.42 16.37
C MET A 4 13.23 7.87 16.93
N THR A 5 13.59 6.67 16.54
CA THR A 5 14.86 6.03 16.93
C THR A 5 16.06 6.78 16.34
N ILE A 6 17.25 6.62 16.92
CA ILE A 6 18.50 7.19 16.33
C ILE A 6 18.65 6.76 14.85
N THR A 7 18.34 5.51 14.52
CA THR A 7 18.44 5.00 13.16
C THR A 7 17.50 5.72 12.20
N GLU A 8 16.24 5.93 12.60
CA GLU A 8 15.29 6.70 11.79
C GLU A 8 15.72 8.15 11.65
N TYR A 9 16.14 8.80 12.74
CA TYR A 9 16.64 10.17 12.74
C TYR A 9 17.89 10.34 11.85
N SER A 10 18.77 9.33 11.83
CA SER A 10 19.95 9.26 10.96
C SER A 10 19.58 9.28 9.49
N THR A 11 18.63 8.44 9.09
CA THR A 11 18.14 8.41 7.71
C THR A 11 17.34 9.64 7.33
N LEU A 12 16.69 10.30 8.30
CA LEU A 12 15.87 11.49 8.06
C LEU A 12 16.73 12.72 7.83
N LYS A 13 17.71 12.98 8.71
CA LYS A 13 18.59 14.15 8.60
C LYS A 13 19.83 13.90 7.74
N ASN A 14 20.03 12.67 7.25
CA ASN A 14 21.22 12.22 6.53
C ASN A 14 22.52 12.46 7.32
N ILE A 15 22.47 12.17 8.62
CA ILE A 15 23.55 12.39 9.58
C ILE A 15 23.93 11.05 10.21
N SER A 16 25.24 10.78 10.37
CA SER A 16 25.69 9.52 10.97
C SER A 16 25.18 9.33 12.42
N VAL A 17 24.95 8.07 12.81
CA VAL A 17 24.60 7.70 14.19
C VAL A 17 25.61 8.25 15.21
N SER A 18 26.90 8.27 14.86
CA SER A 18 27.97 8.83 15.71
C SER A 18 27.79 10.33 15.94
N THR A 19 27.45 11.08 14.89
CA THR A 19 27.15 12.51 14.99
C THR A 19 25.91 12.76 15.83
N ILE A 20 24.89 11.91 15.72
CA ILE A 20 23.67 11.99 16.53
C ILE A 20 23.97 11.74 18.01
N ARG A 21 24.75 10.71 18.35
CA ARG A 21 25.20 10.47 19.73
C ARG A 21 25.97 11.67 20.29
N ARG A 22 26.80 12.31 19.47
CA ARG A 22 27.49 13.55 19.83
C ARG A 22 26.50 14.69 20.10
N TYR A 23 25.45 14.84 19.30
CA TYR A 23 24.42 15.87 19.51
C TYR A 23 23.62 15.65 20.79
N ILE A 24 23.29 14.40 21.12
CA ILE A 24 22.68 14.02 22.40
C ILE A 24 23.60 14.45 23.55
N ARG A 25 24.90 14.15 23.47
CA ARG A 25 25.88 14.53 24.49
C ARG A 25 26.00 16.04 24.70
N HIS A 26 25.89 16.82 23.63
CA HIS A 26 25.95 18.29 23.68
C HIS A 26 24.58 18.95 23.88
N LYS A 27 23.52 18.20 24.21
CA LYS A 27 22.15 18.70 24.41
C LYS A 27 21.62 19.56 23.25
N LYS A 28 22.05 19.26 22.01
CA LYS A 28 21.58 19.95 20.80
C LYS A 28 20.23 19.43 20.28
N VAL A 29 19.79 18.29 20.79
CA VAL A 29 18.54 17.62 20.40
C VAL A 29 17.86 17.05 21.64
N GLU A 30 16.54 17.16 21.70
CA GLU A 30 15.74 16.51 22.75
C GLU A 30 15.72 15.00 22.51
N SER A 31 16.13 14.24 23.52
CA SER A 31 16.22 12.79 23.43
C SER A 31 15.81 12.12 24.73
N LYS A 32 15.26 10.91 24.62
CA LYS A 32 14.89 10.05 25.74
C LYS A 32 15.52 8.67 25.57
N PHE A 33 15.95 8.07 26.66
CA PHE A 33 16.45 6.70 26.66
C PHE A 33 15.38 5.80 27.29
N VAL A 34 14.86 4.86 26.51
CA VAL A 34 13.80 3.94 26.93
C VAL A 34 14.19 2.55 26.44
N ASP A 35 14.22 1.58 27.36
CA ASP A 35 14.45 0.15 27.05
C ASP A 35 15.72 -0.12 26.21
N GLY A 36 16.85 0.45 26.64
CA GLY A 36 18.12 0.27 25.93
C GLY A 36 18.27 1.09 24.64
N LYS A 37 17.24 1.84 24.22
CA LYS A 37 17.22 2.58 22.96
C LYS A 37 17.05 4.08 23.19
N TYR A 38 17.74 4.86 22.37
CA TYR A 38 17.58 6.30 22.32
C TYR A 38 16.53 6.68 21.28
N PHE A 39 15.62 7.56 21.70
CA PHE A 39 14.62 8.21 20.86
C PHE A 39 14.89 9.70 20.83
N ILE A 40 14.66 10.33 19.68
CA ILE A 40 14.90 11.74 19.43
C ILE A 40 13.57 12.35 19.03
N GLN A 41 13.27 13.52 19.60
CA GLN A 41 12.10 14.29 19.25
C GLN A 41 12.37 15.04 17.95
N CYS A 42 11.50 14.85 16.97
CA CYS A 42 11.57 15.54 15.68
C CYS A 42 10.23 16.23 15.40
N ASP A 43 10.30 17.52 15.13
CA ASP A 43 9.14 18.35 14.77
C ASP A 43 8.95 18.45 13.25
N GLU A 44 9.97 18.14 12.46
CA GLU A 44 9.91 18.17 11.01
C GLU A 44 9.29 16.89 10.45
N VAL A 45 7.98 16.93 10.20
CA VAL A 45 7.31 16.00 9.29
C VAL A 45 7.89 16.25 7.89
N THR A 46 8.73 15.34 7.42
CA THR A 46 9.52 15.54 6.21
C THR A 46 8.65 15.41 4.96
N GLU A 47 8.16 16.54 4.44
CA GLU A 47 7.29 16.66 3.25
C GLU A 47 7.84 15.92 2.01
N GLN A 48 9.15 15.71 1.93
CA GLN A 48 9.81 15.10 0.76
C GLN A 48 9.63 13.58 0.66
N LYS A 49 9.51 12.85 1.79
CA LYS A 49 9.19 11.41 1.75
C LYS A 49 7.70 11.19 1.49
N THR A 50 6.86 12.11 1.94
CA THR A 50 5.41 12.06 1.73
C THR A 50 5.07 12.21 0.26
N THR A 51 5.69 13.14 -0.48
CA THR A 51 5.36 13.38 -1.89
C THR A 51 5.75 12.23 -2.83
N LEU A 52 6.94 11.63 -2.65
CA LEU A 52 7.38 10.46 -3.41
C LEU A 52 6.47 9.25 -3.16
N ASN A 53 6.15 8.98 -1.89
CA ASN A 53 5.23 7.91 -1.53
C ASN A 53 3.83 8.17 -2.05
N GLU A 54 3.33 9.41 -1.96
CA GLU A 54 2.00 9.77 -2.44
C GLU A 54 1.88 9.62 -3.96
N HIS A 55 2.92 9.97 -4.71
CA HIS A 55 2.95 9.76 -6.17
C HIS A 55 3.00 8.26 -6.53
N PHE A 56 3.78 7.47 -5.79
CA PHE A 56 3.82 6.03 -5.92
C PHE A 56 2.44 5.40 -5.67
N TYR A 57 1.80 5.74 -4.55
CA TYR A 57 0.47 5.23 -4.22
C TYR A 57 -0.61 5.68 -5.21
N LYS A 58 -0.55 6.92 -5.72
CA LYS A 58 -1.47 7.39 -6.77
C LYS A 58 -1.34 6.57 -8.06
N ASN A 59 -0.12 6.27 -8.48
CA ASN A 59 0.13 5.44 -9.66
C ASN A 59 -0.36 4.01 -9.46
N GLU A 60 -0.13 3.43 -8.28
CA GLU A 60 -0.59 2.07 -7.98
C GLU A 60 -2.12 1.98 -7.92
N ILE A 61 -2.80 2.97 -7.32
CA ILE A 61 -4.26 3.08 -7.33
C ILE A 61 -4.79 3.16 -8.77
N ALA A 62 -4.15 3.93 -9.64
CA ALA A 62 -4.56 4.06 -11.04
C ALA A 62 -4.44 2.71 -11.78
N MET A 63 -3.33 1.99 -11.60
CA MET A 63 -3.10 0.67 -12.18
C MET A 63 -4.10 -0.37 -11.67
N LEU A 64 -4.37 -0.39 -10.36
CA LEU A 64 -5.34 -1.31 -9.76
C LEU A 64 -6.76 -1.06 -10.26
N LYS A 65 -7.17 0.21 -10.42
CA LYS A 65 -8.47 0.56 -11.01
C LYS A 65 -8.61 0.08 -12.45
N LEU A 66 -7.55 0.23 -13.25
CA LEU A 66 -7.55 -0.26 -14.62
C LEU A 66 -7.65 -1.79 -14.68
N ARG A 67 -6.92 -2.49 -13.80
CA ARG A 67 -6.99 -3.95 -13.67
C ARG A 67 -8.39 -4.42 -13.28
N LEU A 68 -9.03 -3.75 -12.32
CA LEU A 68 -10.40 -4.05 -11.90
C LEU A 68 -11.38 -3.93 -13.06
N LYS A 69 -11.29 -2.85 -13.84
CA LYS A 69 -12.17 -2.65 -14.99
C LYS A 69 -12.04 -3.77 -16.03
N LEU A 70 -10.82 -4.18 -16.36
CA LEU A 70 -10.58 -5.28 -17.30
C LEU A 70 -11.15 -6.60 -16.78
N LEU A 71 -10.95 -6.90 -15.51
CA LEU A 71 -11.50 -8.10 -14.87
C LEU A 71 -13.04 -8.10 -14.82
N GLU A 72 -13.66 -6.94 -14.67
CA GLU A 72 -15.12 -6.80 -14.75
C GLU A 72 -15.64 -7.04 -16.16
N GLU A 73 -14.97 -6.51 -17.18
CA GLU A 73 -15.28 -6.75 -18.59
C GLU A 73 -15.17 -8.25 -18.93
N GLU A 74 -14.06 -8.91 -18.58
CA GLU A 74 -13.88 -10.36 -18.75
C GLU A 74 -14.98 -11.16 -18.03
N ASN A 75 -15.30 -10.80 -16.78
CA ASN A 75 -16.39 -11.45 -16.05
C ASN A 75 -17.75 -11.28 -16.73
N ASN A 76 -18.01 -10.12 -17.32
CA ASN A 76 -19.26 -9.86 -18.02
C ASN A 76 -19.35 -10.70 -19.31
N GLU A 77 -18.26 -10.85 -20.05
CA GLU A 77 -18.18 -11.74 -21.20
C GLU A 77 -18.43 -13.19 -20.81
N TYR A 78 -17.77 -13.70 -19.75
CA TYR A 78 -18.01 -15.05 -19.25
C TYR A 78 -19.45 -15.26 -18.79
N LYS A 79 -20.03 -14.30 -18.05
CA LYS A 79 -21.43 -14.37 -17.65
C LYS A 79 -22.37 -14.38 -18.85
N MET A 80 -22.05 -13.66 -19.92
CA MET A 80 -22.83 -13.69 -21.16
C MET A 80 -22.75 -15.06 -21.82
N LEU A 81 -21.55 -15.64 -21.95
CA LEU A 81 -21.35 -16.98 -22.49
C LEU A 81 -22.12 -18.04 -21.69
N VAL A 82 -21.97 -18.04 -20.36
CA VAL A 82 -22.69 -18.97 -19.48
C VAL A 82 -24.20 -18.86 -19.68
N LYS A 83 -24.74 -17.64 -19.73
CA LYS A 83 -26.17 -17.42 -19.99
C LYS A 83 -26.63 -17.97 -21.34
N LEU A 84 -25.79 -17.94 -22.38
CA LEU A 84 -26.12 -18.50 -23.69
C LEU A 84 -26.17 -20.03 -23.63
N TYR A 85 -25.15 -20.66 -23.05
CA TYR A 85 -25.09 -22.12 -22.90
C TYR A 85 -26.20 -22.67 -22.00
N GLU A 86 -26.51 -21.98 -20.90
CA GLU A 86 -27.61 -22.37 -20.01
C GLU A 86 -28.98 -22.25 -20.70
N ARG A 87 -29.17 -21.26 -21.58
CA ARG A 87 -30.40 -21.14 -22.38
C ARG A 87 -30.53 -22.25 -23.41
N GLU A 88 -29.46 -22.58 -24.11
CA GLU A 88 -29.47 -23.66 -25.12
C GLU A 88 -29.73 -25.03 -24.49
N LYS A 89 -29.18 -25.28 -23.29
CA LYS A 89 -29.42 -26.52 -22.55
C LYS A 89 -30.87 -26.71 -22.09
N ILE A 90 -31.63 -25.62 -21.89
CA ILE A 90 -33.07 -25.68 -21.55
C ILE A 90 -33.92 -26.04 -22.78
N SER A 91 -33.47 -25.74 -24.01
CA SER A 91 -34.18 -26.08 -25.24
C SER A 91 -33.96 -27.52 -25.74
N GLU A 92 -33.01 -28.26 -25.17
CA GLU A 92 -32.68 -29.65 -25.55
C GLU A 92 -33.36 -30.73 -24.66
N GLU A 93 -34.44 -30.42 -23.95
CA GLU A 93 -35.28 -31.49 -23.36
C GLU A 93 -35.98 -32.26 -24.50
N LEU A 94 -35.49 -33.47 -24.75
CA LEU A 94 -35.89 -34.40 -25.82
C LEU A 94 -37.42 -34.65 -25.86
N PRO A 95 -38.03 -34.81 -27.06
CA PRO A 95 -39.44 -35.16 -27.17
C PRO A 95 -39.70 -36.54 -26.57
N GLN A 96 -40.76 -36.64 -25.76
CA GLN A 96 -41.17 -37.90 -25.16
C GLN A 96 -41.64 -38.86 -26.26
N LEU A 97 -41.14 -40.09 -26.22
CA LEU A 97 -41.56 -41.15 -27.13
C LEU A 97 -43.05 -41.46 -26.92
N PRO A 98 -43.83 -41.64 -28.00
CA PRO A 98 -45.23 -42.02 -27.88
C PRO A 98 -45.34 -43.41 -27.25
N MET A 99 -46.32 -43.58 -26.35
CA MET A 99 -46.71 -44.88 -25.77
C MET A 99 -47.30 -45.81 -26.82
#